data_AF-A0AA35SN48-F1
#
_entry.id   AF-A0AA35SN48-F1
#
_cell.length_a   1.000
_cell.length_b   1.000
_cell.length_c   1.000
_cell.angle_alpha   90.00
_cell.angle_beta   90.00
_cell.angle_gamma   90.00
#
_symmetry.space_group_name_H-M   'P 1'
#
loop_
_entity.id
_entity.type
_entity.pdbx_description
1 polymer ?
#
loop_
_entity_poly.entity_id
_entity_poly.type
_entity_poly.pdbx_seq_one_letter_code
_entity_poly.pdbx_strand_id
1 'polypeptide(L)'
;FPFFISPSPLLLLFFPTHPLSLSSFLSLFSPPFLCVELSALNSSLTAEQASNQLRELEKETGEMNKQLTKLKSGDRVSPEECKKVTKAHTEAVRHWRKRKRMTTDIVNAILEGYPKSKKQLFEEVGIETDEDYGVSVPS
;
A
#
# COMPACT_ATOMS: atom_id res chain seq x y z
N PHE A 1 -19.79 -77.74 -28.23
CA PHE A 1 -19.67 -76.86 -29.41
C PHE A 1 -18.71 -75.72 -29.10
N PRO A 2 -17.40 -75.83 -29.42
CA PRO A 2 -16.48 -74.71 -29.39
C PRO A 2 -16.25 -74.18 -30.82
N PHE A 3 -16.43 -72.87 -31.04
CA PHE A 3 -16.01 -72.22 -32.28
C PHE A 3 -14.62 -71.61 -32.06
N PHE A 4 -13.62 -72.27 -32.65
CA PHE A 4 -12.23 -71.82 -32.71
C PHE A 4 -12.13 -70.86 -33.90
N ILE A 5 -11.97 -69.56 -33.65
CA ILE A 5 -11.68 -68.58 -34.70
C ILE A 5 -10.16 -68.48 -34.79
N SER A 6 -9.62 -69.05 -35.87
CA SER A 6 -8.21 -68.94 -36.28
C SER A 6 -7.82 -67.47 -36.51
N PRO A 7 -6.67 -67.00 -36.00
CA PRO A 7 -6.11 -65.73 -36.44
C PRO A 7 -5.45 -65.91 -37.81
N SER A 8 -5.71 -64.98 -38.72
CA SER A 8 -5.25 -64.97 -40.11
C SER A 8 -3.71 -64.85 -40.23
N PRO A 9 -3.05 -65.56 -41.16
CA PRO A 9 -1.59 -65.60 -41.24
C PRO A 9 -1.07 -64.56 -42.24
N LEU A 10 -1.16 -63.26 -41.93
CA LEU A 10 -0.61 -62.19 -42.79
C LEU A 10 0.04 -61.03 -42.00
N LEU A 11 0.67 -61.31 -40.86
CA LEU A 11 1.51 -60.33 -40.14
C LEU A 11 2.89 -60.89 -39.78
N LEU A 12 3.50 -61.68 -40.67
CA LEU A 12 4.88 -62.14 -40.49
C LEU A 12 5.76 -61.89 -41.73
N LEU A 13 5.60 -60.76 -42.41
CA LEU A 13 6.48 -60.40 -43.54
C LEU A 13 7.05 -58.97 -43.46
N PHE A 14 7.33 -58.45 -42.27
CA PHE A 14 8.18 -57.27 -42.12
C PHE A 14 8.97 -57.31 -40.81
N PHE A 15 9.81 -58.33 -40.63
CA PHE A 15 10.95 -58.25 -39.72
C PHE A 15 12.22 -58.07 -40.57
N PRO A 16 12.84 -56.87 -40.60
CA PRO A 16 14.08 -56.68 -41.33
C PRO A 16 15.22 -57.44 -40.64
N THR A 17 15.89 -58.28 -41.42
CA THR A 17 17.06 -59.08 -41.04
C THR A 17 18.33 -58.23 -41.03
N HIS A 18 18.52 -57.37 -40.03
CA HIS A 18 19.85 -56.83 -39.68
C HIS A 18 19.92 -56.51 -38.19
N PRO A 19 21.05 -56.79 -37.51
CA PRO A 19 21.19 -56.60 -36.06
C PRO A 19 21.41 -55.11 -35.76
N LEU A 20 20.33 -54.34 -35.79
CA LEU A 20 20.36 -53.00 -35.19
C LEU A 20 20.33 -53.19 -33.68
N SER A 21 21.28 -52.52 -33.00
CA SER A 21 21.37 -52.48 -31.54
C SER A 21 20.00 -52.24 -30.90
N LEU A 22 19.72 -52.91 -29.77
CA LEU A 22 18.50 -52.73 -28.98
C LEU A 22 18.21 -51.24 -28.69
N SER A 23 19.25 -50.40 -28.63
CA SER A 23 19.10 -48.94 -28.48
C SER A 23 18.40 -48.28 -29.68
N SER A 24 18.67 -48.73 -30.91
CA SER A 24 18.03 -48.22 -32.13
C SER A 24 16.60 -48.73 -32.30
N PHE A 25 16.32 -49.93 -31.80
CA PHE A 25 14.96 -50.50 -31.82
C PHE A 25 14.04 -49.81 -30.80
N LEU A 26 14.58 -49.52 -29.60
CA LEU A 26 13.87 -48.74 -28.58
C LEU A 26 13.62 -47.29 -29.01
N SER A 27 14.51 -46.66 -29.81
CA SER A 27 14.24 -45.32 -30.36
C SER A 27 13.15 -45.30 -31.42
N LEU A 28 12.96 -46.40 -32.16
CA LEU A 28 11.93 -46.50 -33.20
C LEU A 28 10.55 -46.86 -32.63
N PHE A 29 10.53 -47.59 -31.50
CA PHE A 29 9.30 -47.97 -30.81
C PHE A 29 8.92 -47.03 -29.65
N SER A 30 9.74 -46.02 -29.34
CA SER A 30 9.31 -44.93 -28.45
C SER A 30 8.31 -44.06 -29.22
N PRO A 31 6.99 -44.14 -28.92
CA PRO A 31 6.01 -43.43 -29.71
C PRO A 31 6.25 -41.92 -29.55
N PRO A 32 6.25 -41.13 -30.64
CA PRO A 32 6.46 -39.68 -30.58
C PRO A 32 5.44 -39.01 -29.67
N PHE A 33 4.29 -39.64 -29.47
CA PHE A 33 3.26 -39.24 -28.53
C PHE A 33 3.80 -39.04 -27.10
N LEU A 34 4.65 -39.94 -26.58
CA LEU A 34 5.14 -39.84 -25.20
C LEU A 34 6.18 -38.71 -25.03
N CYS A 35 7.02 -38.49 -26.04
CA CYS A 35 7.96 -37.35 -26.06
C CYS A 35 7.24 -36.01 -26.28
N VAL A 36 6.19 -35.99 -27.11
CA VAL A 36 5.34 -34.81 -27.33
C VAL A 36 4.58 -34.47 -26.06
N GLU A 37 3.94 -35.45 -25.40
CA GLU A 37 3.29 -35.24 -24.11
C GLU A 37 4.28 -34.81 -23.03
N LEU A 38 5.45 -35.44 -22.93
CA LEU A 38 6.49 -34.99 -22.01
C LEU A 38 6.99 -33.58 -22.33
N SER A 39 7.09 -33.17 -23.60
CA SER A 39 7.47 -31.80 -23.98
C SER A 39 6.34 -30.79 -23.74
N ALA A 40 5.08 -31.21 -23.88
CA ALA A 40 3.89 -30.42 -23.59
C ALA A 40 3.66 -30.26 -22.09
N LEU A 41 4.05 -31.25 -21.29
CA LEU A 41 4.08 -31.21 -19.83
C LEU A 41 5.35 -30.53 -19.29
N ASN A 42 6.52 -30.70 -19.93
CA ASN A 42 7.76 -30.02 -19.52
C ASN A 42 7.76 -28.54 -19.93
N SER A 43 7.01 -28.18 -20.98
CA SER A 43 6.65 -26.77 -21.24
C SER A 43 5.65 -26.22 -20.21
N SER A 44 5.06 -27.08 -19.36
CA SER A 44 4.39 -26.69 -18.12
C SER A 44 5.36 -26.32 -16.98
N LEU A 45 6.61 -25.98 -17.31
CA LEU A 45 7.54 -25.13 -16.55
C LEU A 45 6.87 -23.88 -15.93
N THR A 46 5.66 -23.56 -16.37
CA THR A 46 4.81 -22.48 -15.90
C THR A 46 4.02 -22.77 -14.62
N ALA A 47 3.95 -24.01 -14.10
CA ALA A 47 3.22 -24.27 -12.84
C ALA A 47 3.95 -23.66 -11.63
N GLU A 48 5.27 -23.88 -11.52
CA GLU A 48 6.08 -23.27 -10.46
C GLU A 48 6.21 -21.75 -10.66
N GLN A 49 6.42 -21.28 -11.90
CA GLN A 49 6.45 -19.84 -12.19
C GLN A 49 5.11 -19.16 -11.89
N ALA A 50 3.97 -19.77 -12.25
CA ALA A 50 2.65 -19.25 -11.91
C ALA A 50 2.40 -19.25 -10.40
N SER A 51 2.88 -20.28 -9.68
CA SER A 51 2.80 -20.30 -8.21
C SER A 51 3.65 -19.21 -7.56
N ASN A 52 4.82 -18.90 -8.13
CA ASN A 52 5.68 -17.83 -7.66
C ASN A 52 5.08 -16.46 -8.00
N GLN A 53 4.49 -16.29 -9.18
CA GLN A 53 3.76 -15.07 -9.54
C GLN A 53 2.52 -14.86 -8.67
N LEU A 54 1.76 -15.91 -8.36
CA LEU A 54 0.65 -15.84 -7.39
C LEU A 54 1.14 -15.38 -6.02
N ARG A 55 2.24 -15.96 -5.53
CA ARG A 55 2.86 -15.58 -4.25
C ARG A 55 3.33 -14.13 -4.22
N GLU A 56 3.94 -13.65 -5.32
CA GLU A 56 4.38 -12.26 -5.46
C GLU A 56 3.17 -11.31 -5.46
N LEU A 57 2.15 -11.61 -6.26
CA LEU A 57 0.91 -10.81 -6.33
C LEU A 57 0.13 -10.81 -5.02
N GLU A 58 0.05 -11.93 -4.30
CA GLU A 58 -0.56 -12.03 -2.97
C GLU A 58 0.21 -11.18 -1.94
N LYS A 59 1.53 -11.16 -2.04
CA LYS A 59 2.38 -10.32 -1.18
C LYS A 59 2.16 -8.84 -1.49
N GLU A 60 2.17 -8.45 -2.76
CA GLU A 60 1.91 -7.08 -3.20
C GLU A 60 0.51 -6.61 -2.79
N THR A 61 -0.52 -7.44 -2.99
CA THR A 61 -1.89 -7.14 -2.57
C THR A 61 -2.03 -7.07 -1.05
N GLY A 62 -1.30 -7.89 -0.29
CA GLY A 62 -1.22 -7.81 1.16
C GLY A 62 -0.54 -6.52 1.65
N GLU A 63 0.56 -6.11 1.01
CA GLU A 63 1.27 -4.86 1.31
C GLU A 63 0.43 -3.63 0.96
N MET A 64 -0.18 -3.60 -0.22
CA MET A 64 -1.10 -2.54 -0.64
C MET A 64 -2.31 -2.45 0.29
N ASN A 65 -2.88 -3.58 0.74
CA ASN A 65 -3.95 -3.57 1.72
C ASN A 65 -3.50 -3.03 3.08
N LYS A 66 -2.31 -3.41 3.57
CA LYS A 66 -1.74 -2.85 4.82
C LYS A 66 -1.53 -1.34 4.74
N GLN A 67 -1.08 -0.84 3.58
CA GLN A 67 -0.95 0.60 3.33
C GLN A 67 -2.33 1.27 3.29
N LEU A 68 -3.30 0.66 2.61
CA LEU A 68 -4.67 1.16 2.57
C LEU A 68 -5.35 1.15 3.94
N THR A 69 -5.15 0.13 4.77
CA THR A 69 -5.73 0.10 6.12
C THR A 69 -5.14 1.20 6.99
N LYS A 70 -3.83 1.47 6.89
CA LYS A 70 -3.17 2.59 7.59
C LYS A 70 -3.71 3.94 7.14
N LEU A 71 -3.94 4.11 5.83
CA LEU A 71 -4.49 5.35 5.27
C LEU A 71 -5.99 5.50 5.56
N LYS A 72 -6.74 4.39 5.63
CA LYS A 72 -8.17 4.38 5.99
C LYS A 72 -8.41 4.54 7.50
N SER A 73 -7.45 4.16 8.34
CA SER A 73 -7.52 4.33 9.80
C SER A 73 -7.09 5.74 10.26
N GLY A 74 -6.49 6.54 9.38
CA GLY A 74 -6.31 7.97 9.65
C GLY A 74 -7.65 8.68 9.49
N ASP A 75 -7.99 9.58 10.41
CA ASP A 75 -9.18 10.41 10.31
C ASP A 75 -9.25 11.03 8.92
N ARG A 76 -10.28 10.67 8.16
CA ARG A 76 -10.57 11.24 6.84
C ARG A 76 -11.08 12.66 7.03
N VAL A 77 -10.18 13.58 7.39
CA VAL A 77 -10.49 15.00 7.33
C VAL A 77 -10.61 15.34 5.85
N SER A 78 -11.82 15.74 5.43
CA SER A 78 -12.02 16.22 4.07
C SER A 78 -11.07 17.39 3.81
N PRO A 79 -10.43 17.49 2.63
CA PRO A 79 -9.57 18.63 2.32
C PRO A 79 -10.30 19.96 2.48
N GLU A 80 -11.63 19.98 2.38
CA GLU A 80 -12.45 21.16 2.65
C GLU A 80 -12.54 21.51 4.14
N GLU A 81 -12.69 20.51 5.01
CA GLU A 81 -12.75 20.69 6.46
C GLU A 81 -11.40 21.16 7.01
N CYS A 82 -10.30 20.55 6.53
CA CYS A 82 -8.95 20.98 6.87
C CYS A 82 -8.72 22.46 6.48
N LYS A 83 -9.17 22.86 5.28
CA LYS A 83 -9.11 24.26 4.84
C LYS A 83 -9.96 25.19 5.72
N LYS A 84 -11.17 24.79 6.10
CA LYS A 84 -12.06 25.58 6.97
C LYS A 84 -11.43 25.78 8.35
N VAL A 85 -10.94 24.70 8.97
CA VAL A 85 -10.30 24.75 10.29
C VAL A 85 -9.04 25.60 10.24
N THR A 86 -8.20 25.43 9.20
CA THR A 86 -7.00 26.26 9.03
C THR A 86 -7.36 27.74 8.90
N LYS A 87 -8.36 28.09 8.08
CA LYS A 87 -8.83 29.47 7.94
C LYS A 87 -9.32 30.05 9.27
N ALA A 88 -10.22 29.33 9.95
CA ALA A 88 -10.74 29.76 11.25
C ALA A 88 -9.61 29.95 12.28
N HIS A 89 -8.62 29.06 12.31
CA HIS A 89 -7.45 29.19 13.17
C HIS A 89 -6.65 30.46 12.83
N THR A 90 -6.34 30.68 11.55
CA THR A 90 -5.58 31.89 11.13
C THR A 90 -6.31 33.19 11.45
N GLU A 91 -7.64 33.20 11.31
CA GLU A 91 -8.49 34.35 11.64
C GLU A 91 -8.52 34.59 13.16
N ALA A 92 -8.66 33.54 13.96
CA ALA A 92 -8.62 33.64 15.42
C ALA A 92 -7.27 34.20 15.91
N VAL A 93 -6.15 33.70 15.38
CA VAL A 93 -4.80 34.20 15.70
C VAL A 93 -4.64 35.67 15.26
N ARG A 94 -5.17 36.03 14.08
CA ARG A 94 -5.17 37.43 13.62
C ARG A 94 -5.94 38.34 14.58
N HIS A 95 -7.13 37.92 15.03
CA HIS A 95 -7.94 38.68 15.98
C HIS A 95 -7.23 38.83 17.33
N TRP A 96 -6.63 37.75 17.84
CA TRP A 96 -5.85 37.79 19.08
C TRP A 96 -4.71 38.80 18.98
N ARG A 97 -3.87 38.73 17.93
CA ARG A 97 -2.78 39.69 17.72
C ARG A 97 -3.27 41.14 17.63
N LYS A 98 -4.38 41.36 16.91
CA LYS A 98 -4.97 42.69 16.76
C LYS A 98 -5.42 43.24 18.11
N ARG A 99 -6.18 42.45 18.88
CA ARG A 99 -6.67 42.85 20.21
C ARG A 99 -5.52 43.11 21.17
N LYS A 100 -4.53 42.22 21.23
CA LYS A 100 -3.35 42.38 22.08
C LYS A 100 -2.60 43.68 21.79
N ARG A 101 -2.38 44.01 20.50
CA ARG A 101 -1.79 45.30 20.11
C ARG A 101 -2.62 46.49 20.59
N MET A 102 -3.91 46.52 20.25
CA MET A 102 -4.78 47.65 20.64
C MET A 102 -4.82 47.86 22.16
N THR A 103 -4.96 46.79 22.94
CA THR A 103 -4.94 46.89 24.40
C THR A 103 -3.58 47.39 24.92
N THR A 104 -2.48 46.93 24.33
CA THR A 104 -1.13 47.39 24.70
C THR A 104 -0.96 48.87 24.39
N ASP A 105 -1.43 49.34 23.24
CA ASP A 105 -1.36 50.75 22.84
C ASP A 105 -2.17 51.63 23.81
N ILE A 106 -3.38 51.19 24.18
CA ILE A 106 -4.22 51.88 25.16
C ILE A 106 -3.55 51.94 26.53
N VAL A 107 -3.01 50.81 27.01
CA VAL A 107 -2.28 50.74 28.27
C VAL A 107 -1.08 51.69 28.27
N ASN A 108 -0.31 51.73 27.18
CA ASN A 108 0.84 52.61 27.06
C ASN A 108 0.40 54.09 27.11
N ALA A 109 -0.66 54.46 26.40
CA ALA A 109 -1.21 55.81 26.44
C ALA A 109 -1.69 56.22 27.84
N ILE A 110 -2.29 55.30 28.60
CA ILE A 110 -2.67 55.55 30.00
C ILE A 110 -1.43 55.76 30.87
N LEU A 111 -0.38 54.96 30.66
CA LEU A 111 0.85 55.02 31.45
C LEU A 111 1.62 56.34 31.27
N GLU A 112 1.46 57.05 30.16
CA GLU A 112 2.08 58.37 29.95
C GLU A 112 1.61 59.43 30.95
N GLY A 113 0.39 59.27 31.50
CA GLY A 113 -0.18 60.18 32.50
C GLY A 113 -0.37 59.58 33.89
N TYR A 114 0.07 58.33 34.10
CA TYR A 114 -0.25 57.60 35.32
C TYR A 114 0.91 57.70 36.34
N PRO A 115 0.63 58.13 37.59
CA PRO A 115 1.68 58.39 38.58
C PRO A 115 2.27 57.11 39.23
N LYS A 116 1.74 55.94 38.90
CA LYS A 116 2.03 54.64 39.51
C LYS A 116 2.62 53.66 38.48
N SER A 117 3.04 52.48 38.95
CA SER A 117 3.65 51.46 38.06
C SER A 117 2.63 50.70 37.21
N LYS A 118 3.08 50.15 36.07
CA LYS A 118 2.26 49.31 35.18
C LYS A 118 1.60 48.11 35.88
N LYS A 119 2.27 47.51 36.86
CA LYS A 119 1.74 46.37 37.62
C LYS A 119 0.53 46.78 38.47
N GLN A 120 0.63 47.91 39.15
CA GLN A 120 -0.48 48.45 39.94
C GLN A 120 -1.67 48.82 39.06
N LEU A 121 -1.43 49.37 37.86
CA LEU A 121 -2.50 49.62 36.90
C LEU A 121 -3.21 48.33 36.50
N PHE A 122 -2.46 47.24 36.28
CA PHE A 122 -3.02 45.96 35.87
C PHE A 122 -3.83 45.31 37.00
N GLU A 123 -3.35 45.39 38.23
CA GLU A 123 -4.08 44.94 39.43
C GLU A 123 -5.35 45.78 39.67
N GLU A 124 -5.28 47.11 39.54
CA GLU A 124 -6.42 48.01 39.75
C GLU A 124 -7.51 47.86 38.68
N VAL A 125 -7.12 47.67 37.41
CA VAL A 125 -8.04 47.48 36.28
C VAL A 125 -8.49 46.02 36.14
N GLY A 126 -7.79 45.07 36.79
CA GLY A 126 -8.05 43.64 36.66
C GLY A 126 -7.62 43.08 35.30
N ILE A 127 -6.52 43.59 34.73
CA ILE A 127 -5.96 43.08 33.47
C ILE A 127 -5.04 41.91 33.80
N GLU A 128 -5.43 40.73 33.38
CA GLU A 128 -4.60 39.52 33.43
C GLU A 128 -3.92 39.33 32.06
N THR A 129 -2.61 39.07 32.07
CA THR A 129 -1.81 38.98 30.83
C THR A 129 -1.69 37.53 30.37
N ASP A 130 -1.57 37.29 29.05
CA ASP A 130 -1.39 35.94 28.51
C ASP A 130 -0.16 35.23 29.13
N GLU A 131 0.88 36.01 29.48
CA GLU A 131 2.10 35.52 30.10
C GLU A 131 1.88 34.99 31.53
N ASP A 132 0.89 35.52 32.26
CA ASP A 132 0.53 35.08 33.62
C ASP A 132 -0.08 33.67 33.59
N TYR A 133 -0.66 33.27 32.45
CA TYR A 133 -1.22 31.95 32.19
C TYR A 133 -0.34 31.06 31.31
N GLY A 134 0.88 31.50 30.97
CA GLY A 134 1.82 30.74 30.14
C GLY A 134 1.35 30.55 28.68
N VAL A 135 0.44 31.39 28.21
CA VAL A 135 -0.13 31.32 26.87
C VAL A 135 0.68 32.22 25.93
N SER A 136 1.16 31.64 24.82
CA SER A 136 1.85 32.38 23.77
C SER A 136 1.07 32.34 22.47
N VAL A 137 1.06 33.45 21.75
CA VAL A 137 0.43 33.51 20.43
C VAL A 137 1.21 32.57 19.50
N PRO A 138 0.55 31.58 18.87
CA PRO A 138 1.23 30.69 17.93
C PRO A 138 1.80 31.50 16.76
N SER A 139 2.98 31.11 16.28
CA SER A 139 3.74 31.77 15.20
C SER A 139 3.02 31.75 13.86
#